data_AF-A0A3N5VN54-F1
#
_entry.id   AF-A0A3N5VN54-F1
#
_cell.length_a   1.000
_cell.length_b   1.000
_cell.length_c   1.000
_cell.angle_alpha   90.00
_cell.angle_beta   90.00
_cell.angle_gamma   90.00
#
_symmetry.space_group_name_H-M   'P 1'
#
loop_
_entity.id
_entity.type
_entity.pdbx_description
1 polymer ?
#
loop_
_entity_poly.entity_id
_entity_poly.type
_entity_poly.pdbx_seq_one_letter_code
_entity_poly.pdbx_strand_id
1 'polypeptide(L)'
;MRTRRLPVVTLAVTLLIGMGWLGPEDRAYGHCDTMDGPVVKTAQAALGKGDVTPVLKWVKAEHETEIREAFKKTLAVRGLSPEAKDLADRYFFETLVRLHRAGEGAPYTGLKPAGQVEPVIAASDKALETGSVE
;
A
#
# COMPACT_ATOMS: atom_id res chain seq x y z
N MET A 1 -13.05 57.85 9.60
CA MET A 1 -13.06 56.50 8.99
C MET A 1 -11.83 56.37 8.08
N ARG A 2 -10.81 55.59 8.47
CA ARG A 2 -9.59 55.38 7.68
C ARG A 2 -9.68 54.00 7.03
N THR A 3 -10.03 53.96 5.75
CA THR A 3 -10.08 52.71 4.99
C THR A 3 -8.66 52.19 4.78
N ARG A 4 -8.30 51.10 5.46
CA ARG A 4 -7.05 50.38 5.21
C ARG A 4 -7.17 49.70 3.84
N ARG A 5 -6.60 50.31 2.80
CA ARG A 5 -6.40 49.64 1.51
C ARG A 5 -5.28 48.61 1.70
N LEU A 6 -5.63 47.33 1.69
CA LEU A 6 -4.65 46.24 1.62
C LEU A 6 -3.80 46.45 0.35
N PRO A 7 -2.46 46.43 0.43
CA PRO A 7 -1.64 46.59 -0.76
C PRO A 7 -1.86 45.37 -1.66
N VAL A 8 -2.24 45.61 -2.91
CA VAL A 8 -2.53 44.58 -3.94
C VAL A 8 -1.40 43.54 -4.06
N VAL A 9 -0.17 43.93 -3.71
CA VAL A 9 1.02 43.09 -3.67
C VAL A 9 0.90 41.90 -2.69
N THR A 10 0.23 42.06 -1.54
CA THR A 10 0.08 40.98 -0.56
C THR A 10 -0.90 39.89 -1.02
N LEU A 11 -1.86 40.23 -1.88
CA LEU A 11 -2.86 39.30 -2.41
C LEU A 11 -2.31 38.42 -3.55
N ALA A 12 -1.34 38.92 -4.32
CA ALA A 12 -0.71 38.18 -5.41
C ALA A 12 0.26 37.09 -4.91
N VAL A 13 0.96 37.34 -3.79
CA VAL A 13 1.93 36.40 -3.21
C VAL A 13 1.25 35.19 -2.57
N THR A 14 0.09 35.36 -1.93
CA THR A 14 -0.69 34.24 -1.37
C THR A 14 -1.29 33.34 -2.45
N LEU A 15 -1.68 33.90 -3.61
CA LEU A 15 -2.20 33.12 -4.73
C LEU A 15 -1.13 32.22 -5.38
N LEU A 16 0.11 32.70 -5.49
CA LEU A 16 1.22 31.95 -6.08
C LEU A 16 1.71 30.80 -5.19
N ILE A 17 1.64 30.95 -3.87
CA ILE A 17 1.98 29.87 -2.92
C ILE A 17 0.87 28.82 -2.89
N GLY A 18 -0.40 29.19 -3.03
CA GLY A 18 -1.52 28.24 -3.09
C GLY A 18 -1.55 27.37 -4.35
N MET A 19 -1.04 27.86 -5.48
CA MET A 19 -1.08 27.14 -6.76
C MET A 19 -0.09 25.97 -6.84
N GLY A 20 1.01 26.02 -6.06
CA GLY A 20 2.02 24.95 -6.01
C GLY A 20 1.56 23.66 -5.31
N TRP A 21 0.46 23.72 -4.55
CA TRP A 21 -0.11 22.58 -3.83
C TRP A 21 -1.18 21.83 -4.62
N LEU A 22 -1.49 22.27 -5.84
CA LEU A 22 -2.52 21.69 -6.72
C LEU A 22 -1.93 20.85 -7.87
N GLY A 23 -0.61 20.67 -7.90
CA GLY A 23 0.03 19.77 -8.85
C GLY A 23 -0.30 18.31 -8.54
N PRO A 24 -0.42 17.43 -9.55
CA PRO A 24 -0.52 16.00 -9.29
C PRO A 24 0.74 15.59 -8.54
N GLU A 25 0.58 15.09 -7.30
CA GLU A 25 1.64 14.34 -6.64
C GLU A 25 2.00 13.21 -7.59
N ASP A 26 3.22 13.21 -8.13
CA ASP A 26 3.74 12.07 -8.88
C ASP A 26 3.61 10.87 -7.96
N ARG A 27 2.60 10.04 -8.24
CA ARG A 27 2.19 8.94 -7.38
C ARG A 27 3.30 7.91 -7.46
N ALA A 28 4.24 7.98 -6.53
CA ALA A 28 5.27 6.97 -6.37
C ALA A 28 4.57 5.63 -6.09
N TYR A 29 4.50 4.79 -7.12
CA TYR A 29 4.00 3.43 -7.01
C TYR A 29 4.99 2.65 -6.16
N GLY A 30 4.59 2.32 -4.94
CA GLY A 30 5.41 1.48 -4.10
C GLY A 30 5.25 0.04 -4.57
N HIS A 31 6.33 -0.61 -5.01
CA HIS A 31 6.31 -2.04 -5.34
C HIS A 31 5.54 -2.90 -4.31
N CYS A 32 5.56 -2.49 -3.03
CA CYS A 32 4.81 -3.08 -1.92
C CYS A 32 3.27 -3.08 -2.03
N ASP A 33 2.65 -2.26 -2.88
CA ASP A 33 1.18 -2.18 -3.05
C ASP A 33 0.65 -2.89 -4.31
N THR A 34 1.48 -3.69 -4.97
CA THR A 34 1.15 -4.45 -6.19
C THR A 34 0.75 -5.90 -5.88
N MET A 35 -0.07 -6.51 -6.76
CA MET A 35 -0.48 -7.92 -6.66
C MET A 35 0.69 -8.93 -6.70
N ASP A 36 1.80 -8.55 -7.33
CA ASP A 36 3.04 -9.32 -7.41
C ASP A 36 4.15 -8.81 -6.48
N GLY A 37 3.85 -7.79 -5.67
CA GLY A 37 4.73 -7.22 -4.67
C GLY A 37 4.95 -8.12 -3.46
N PRO A 38 6.01 -7.85 -2.66
CA PRO A 38 6.47 -8.75 -1.61
C PRO A 38 5.47 -8.88 -0.46
N VAL A 39 4.70 -7.83 -0.20
CA VAL A 39 3.61 -7.82 0.80
C VAL A 39 2.55 -8.85 0.40
N VAL A 40 2.06 -8.80 -0.83
CA VAL A 40 1.02 -9.71 -1.34
C VAL A 40 1.55 -11.13 -1.52
N LYS A 41 2.78 -11.31 -2.03
CA LYS A 41 3.39 -12.65 -2.11
C LYS A 41 3.53 -13.31 -0.75
N THR A 42 3.92 -12.54 0.28
CA THR A 42 3.96 -13.05 1.66
C THR A 42 2.56 -13.47 2.12
N ALA A 43 1.53 -12.66 1.84
CA ALA A 43 0.14 -12.96 2.19
C ALA A 43 -0.39 -14.21 1.49
N GLN A 44 -0.10 -14.39 0.20
CA GLN A 44 -0.47 -15.59 -0.56
C GLN A 44 0.12 -16.85 0.08
N ALA A 45 1.42 -16.83 0.39
CA ALA A 45 2.09 -17.95 1.05
C ALA A 45 1.54 -18.23 2.45
N ALA A 46 1.31 -17.18 3.24
CA ALA A 46 0.73 -17.26 4.58
C ALA A 46 -0.67 -17.88 4.55
N LEU A 47 -1.54 -17.38 3.68
CA LEU A 47 -2.89 -17.94 3.49
C LEU A 47 -2.83 -19.40 3.03
N GLY A 48 -1.93 -19.74 2.10
CA GLY A 48 -1.72 -21.12 1.65
C GLY A 48 -1.33 -22.09 2.78
N LYS A 49 -0.58 -21.60 3.77
CA LYS A 49 -0.14 -22.38 4.94
C LYS A 49 -1.07 -22.27 6.15
N GLY A 50 -2.02 -21.34 6.13
CA GLY A 50 -2.84 -21.01 7.31
C GLY A 50 -2.05 -20.38 8.45
N ASP A 51 -0.87 -19.83 8.18
CA ASP A 51 0.01 -19.22 9.18
C ASP A 51 0.16 -17.71 8.91
N VAL A 52 -0.36 -16.89 9.82
CA VAL A 52 -0.32 -15.43 9.73
C VAL A 52 1.06 -14.85 10.03
N THR A 53 1.92 -15.59 10.72
CA THR A 53 3.18 -15.07 11.30
C THR A 53 4.07 -14.34 10.30
N PRO A 54 4.30 -14.86 9.07
CA PRO A 54 5.14 -14.16 8.09
C PRO A 54 4.61 -12.80 7.65
N VAL A 55 3.29 -12.56 7.78
CA VAL A 55 2.64 -11.32 7.36
C VAL A 55 2.90 -10.18 8.35
N LEU A 56 3.06 -10.49 9.64
CA LEU A 56 3.10 -9.49 10.71
C LEU A 56 4.28 -8.54 10.58
N LYS A 57 5.39 -8.96 9.96
CA LYS A 57 6.55 -8.10 9.67
C LYS A 57 6.23 -6.89 8.78
N TRP A 58 5.13 -6.95 8.03
CA TRP A 58 4.74 -5.91 7.08
C TRP A 58 3.90 -4.79 7.70
N VAL A 59 3.48 -4.92 8.96
CA VAL A 59 2.64 -3.94 9.64
C VAL A 59 3.27 -3.49 10.95
N LYS A 60 2.85 -2.33 11.46
CA LYS A 60 3.19 -1.90 12.82
C LYS A 60 2.50 -2.79 13.85
N ALA A 61 3.10 -2.91 15.04
CA ALA A 61 2.57 -3.72 16.14
C ALA A 61 1.11 -3.39 16.50
N GLU A 62 0.73 -2.10 16.43
CA GLU A 62 -0.64 -1.63 16.68
C GLU A 62 -1.68 -2.17 15.69
N HIS A 63 -1.26 -2.65 14.51
CA HIS A 63 -2.13 -3.21 13.49
C HIS A 63 -2.15 -4.76 13.48
N GLU A 64 -1.34 -5.43 14.30
CA GLU A 64 -1.26 -6.89 14.30
C GLU A 64 -2.60 -7.57 14.63
N THR A 65 -3.35 -7.02 15.59
CA THR A 65 -4.67 -7.57 15.97
C THR A 65 -5.63 -7.55 14.79
N GLU A 66 -5.71 -6.43 14.07
CA GLU A 66 -6.56 -6.29 12.88
C GLU A 66 -6.17 -7.29 11.78
N ILE A 67 -4.86 -7.47 11.54
CA ILE A 67 -4.36 -8.45 10.58
C ILE A 67 -4.72 -9.88 10.97
N ARG A 68 -4.57 -10.26 12.24
CA ARG A 68 -4.91 -11.61 12.72
C ARG A 68 -6.40 -11.91 12.56
N GLU A 69 -7.26 -10.93 12.85
CA GLU A 69 -8.70 -11.07 12.67
C GLU A 69 -9.09 -11.17 11.20
N ALA A 70 -8.55 -10.29 10.34
CA ALA A 70 -8.78 -10.33 8.90
C ALA A 70 -8.32 -11.66 8.30
N PHE A 71 -7.16 -12.18 8.74
CA PHE A 71 -6.63 -13.46 8.31
C PHE A 71 -7.56 -14.62 8.69
N LYS A 72 -8.03 -14.66 9.94
CA LYS A 72 -8.99 -15.68 10.41
C LYS A 72 -10.29 -15.66 9.62
N LYS A 73 -10.86 -14.48 9.37
CA LYS A 73 -12.07 -14.32 8.53
C LYS A 73 -11.83 -14.81 7.11
N THR A 74 -10.68 -14.48 6.55
CA THR A 74 -10.28 -14.90 5.20
C THR A 74 -10.18 -16.42 5.10
N LEU A 75 -9.53 -17.09 6.06
CA LEU A 75 -9.46 -18.55 6.09
C LEU A 75 -10.85 -19.21 6.19
N ALA A 76 -11.78 -18.63 6.95
CA ALA A 76 -13.13 -19.15 7.07
C ALA A 76 -13.94 -19.04 5.76
N VAL A 77 -13.80 -17.93 5.02
CA VAL A 77 -14.57 -17.68 3.81
C VAL A 77 -13.95 -18.33 2.57
N ARG A 78 -12.62 -18.33 2.46
CA ARG A 78 -11.92 -18.80 1.26
C ARG A 78 -12.09 -20.30 0.99
N GLY A 79 -12.55 -21.07 1.97
CA GLY A 79 -12.83 -22.50 1.82
C GLY A 79 -14.21 -22.81 1.22
N LEU A 80 -15.07 -21.81 1.01
CA LEU A 80 -16.48 -22.03 0.64
C LEU A 80 -16.68 -22.30 -0.86
N SER A 81 -15.98 -21.58 -1.74
CA SER A 81 -16.00 -21.77 -3.19
C SER A 81 -14.78 -21.08 -3.84
N PRO A 82 -14.48 -21.35 -5.13
CA PRO A 82 -13.45 -20.62 -5.87
C PRO A 82 -13.67 -19.09 -5.90
N GLU A 83 -14.91 -18.65 -6.05
CA GLU A 83 -15.28 -17.23 -6.06
C GLU A 83 -15.16 -16.61 -4.67
N ALA A 84 -15.57 -17.35 -3.63
CA ALA A 84 -15.39 -16.92 -2.24
C ALA A 84 -13.91 -16.82 -1.87
N LYS A 85 -13.08 -17.72 -2.41
CA LYS A 85 -11.62 -17.67 -2.27
C LYS A 85 -11.04 -16.41 -2.89
N ASP A 86 -11.40 -16.09 -4.13
CA ASP A 86 -10.90 -14.88 -4.80
C ASP A 86 -11.28 -13.62 -4.02
N LEU A 87 -12.55 -13.49 -3.62
CA LEU A 87 -13.04 -12.36 -2.83
C LEU A 87 -12.36 -12.24 -1.46
N ALA A 88 -12.23 -13.35 -0.74
CA ALA A 88 -11.61 -13.37 0.59
C ALA A 88 -10.12 -13.06 0.52
N ASP A 89 -9.40 -13.67 -0.42
CA ASP A 89 -7.97 -13.43 -0.63
C ASP A 89 -7.74 -11.94 -1.00
N ARG A 90 -8.54 -11.39 -1.92
CA ARG A 90 -8.51 -9.97 -2.31
C ARG A 90 -8.74 -9.03 -1.13
N TYR A 91 -9.78 -9.30 -0.33
CA TYR A 91 -10.08 -8.55 0.90
C TYR A 91 -8.87 -8.49 1.85
N PHE A 92 -8.19 -9.63 2.06
CA PHE A 92 -7.02 -9.69 2.91
C PHE A 92 -5.85 -8.89 2.33
N PHE A 93 -5.59 -9.01 1.04
CA PHE A 93 -4.49 -8.29 0.38
C PHE A 93 -4.68 -6.78 0.47
N GLU A 94 -5.87 -6.28 0.18
CA GLU A 94 -6.20 -4.85 0.27
C GLU A 94 -6.09 -4.34 1.71
N THR A 95 -6.53 -5.14 2.69
CA THR A 95 -6.42 -4.81 4.12
C THR A 95 -4.96 -4.71 4.56
N LEU A 96 -4.14 -5.70 4.20
CA LEU A 96 -2.72 -5.74 4.53
C LEU A 96 -1.96 -4.59 3.90
N VAL A 97 -2.15 -4.35 2.60
CA VAL A 97 -1.49 -3.26 1.87
C VAL A 97 -1.88 -1.90 2.47
N ARG A 98 -3.17 -1.68 2.79
CA ARG A 98 -3.60 -0.44 3.43
C ARG A 98 -2.87 -0.18 4.75
N LEU A 99 -2.76 -1.19 5.61
CA LEU A 99 -2.09 -1.06 6.92
C LEU A 99 -0.58 -0.95 6.80
N HIS A 100 0.03 -1.64 5.83
CA HIS A 100 1.44 -1.49 5.50
C HIS A 100 1.77 -0.06 5.07
N ARG A 101 1.03 0.50 4.12
CA ARG A 101 1.20 1.88 3.63
C ARG A 101 0.98 2.91 4.74
N ALA A 102 -0.04 2.72 5.58
CA ALA A 102 -0.24 3.55 6.77
C ALA A 102 0.96 3.50 7.73
N GLY A 103 1.60 2.33 7.86
CA GLY A 103 2.85 2.16 8.60
C GLY A 103 4.00 3.00 8.05
N GLU A 104 4.09 3.13 6.73
CA GLU A 104 5.08 3.95 6.02
C GLU A 104 4.72 5.45 6.00
N GLY A 105 3.57 5.84 6.54
CA GLY A 105 3.06 7.21 6.44
C GLY A 105 2.56 7.59 5.04
N ALA A 106 2.32 6.60 4.19
CA ALA A 106 1.88 6.78 2.81
C ALA A 106 0.38 6.50 2.65
N PRO A 107 -0.33 7.21 1.75
CA PRO A 107 -1.73 6.96 1.49
C PRO A 107 -1.95 5.61 0.80
N TYR A 108 -3.05 4.95 1.14
CA TYR A 108 -3.55 3.79 0.40
C TYR A 108 -4.36 4.27 -0.81
N THR A 109 -3.91 3.92 -2.02
CA THR A 109 -4.56 4.33 -3.27
C THR A 109 -5.13 3.13 -4.04
N GLY A 110 -5.42 2.04 -3.34
CA GLY A 110 -5.86 0.78 -3.92
C GLY A 110 -4.71 -0.19 -4.21
N LEU A 111 -5.03 -1.48 -4.16
CA LEU A 111 -4.14 -2.57 -4.57
C LEU A 111 -3.93 -2.54 -6.09
N LYS A 112 -2.66 -2.44 -6.50
CA LYS A 112 -2.27 -2.29 -7.91
C LYS A 112 -2.21 -3.63 -8.63
N PRO A 113 -2.52 -3.69 -9.93
CA PRO A 113 -2.38 -4.93 -10.70
C PRO A 113 -0.91 -5.37 -10.77
N ALA A 114 -0.70 -6.64 -11.09
CA ALA A 114 0.64 -7.18 -11.29
C ALA A 114 1.32 -6.58 -12.54
N GLY A 115 2.64 -6.66 -12.60
CA GLY A 115 3.43 -6.19 -13.75
C GLY A 115 3.66 -4.67 -13.78
N GLN A 116 3.37 -3.97 -12.68
CA GLN A 116 3.67 -2.53 -12.52
C GLN A 116 5.01 -2.28 -11.82
N VAL A 117 5.77 -3.34 -11.53
CA VAL A 117 7.07 -3.25 -10.85
C VAL A 117 8.14 -2.81 -11.84
N GLU A 118 8.92 -1.80 -11.46
CA GLU A 118 10.02 -1.34 -12.30
C GLU A 118 11.08 -2.44 -12.47
N PRO A 119 11.69 -2.58 -13.67
CA PRO A 119 12.65 -3.65 -13.94
C PRO A 119 13.83 -3.71 -12.96
N VAL A 120 14.31 -2.55 -12.49
CA VAL A 120 15.43 -2.49 -11.53
C VAL A 120 15.04 -3.05 -10.17
N ILE A 121 13.80 -2.82 -9.73
CA ILE A 121 13.28 -3.35 -8.47
C ILE A 121 13.10 -4.86 -8.61
N ALA A 122 12.45 -5.31 -9.68
CA ALA A 122 12.23 -6.74 -9.93
C ALA A 122 13.54 -7.53 -10.03
N ALA A 123 14.58 -6.96 -10.67
CA ALA A 123 15.91 -7.55 -10.72
C ALA A 123 16.56 -7.62 -9.33
N SER A 124 16.37 -6.59 -8.50
CA SER A 124 16.88 -6.55 -7.13
C SER A 124 16.23 -7.62 -6.26
N ASP A 125 14.91 -7.80 -6.36
CA ASP A 125 14.21 -8.85 -5.61
C ASP A 125 14.67 -10.24 -6.04
N LYS A 126 14.82 -10.47 -7.36
CA LYS A 126 15.37 -11.72 -7.88
C LYS A 126 16.76 -11.98 -7.32
N ALA A 127 17.62 -10.97 -7.27
CA ALA A 127 18.97 -11.11 -6.74
C ALA A 127 18.99 -11.49 -5.25
N LEU A 128 18.06 -10.94 -4.46
CA LEU A 128 17.87 -11.32 -3.06
C LEU A 128 17.34 -12.75 -2.91
N GLU A 129 16.41 -13.16 -3.78
CA GLU A 129 15.86 -14.53 -3.78
C GLU A 129 16.91 -15.58 -4.19
N THR A 130 17.75 -15.29 -5.18
CA THR A 130 18.77 -16.22 -5.69
C THR A 130 20.12 -16.10 -4.99
N GLY A 131 20.34 -15.04 -4.22
CA GLY A 131 21.64 -14.72 -3.64
C GLY A 131 22.71 -14.37 -4.67
N SER A 132 22.32 -13.89 -5.85
CA SER A 132 23.22 -13.57 -6.97
C SER A 132 22.76 -12.32 -7.71
N VAL A 133 23.70 -11.45 -8.08
CA VAL A 133 23.44 -10.22 -8.87
C VAL A 133 23.62 -10.42 -10.38
N GLU A 134 23.93 -11.65 -10.79
CA GLU A 134 24.12 -12.07 -12.19
C GLU A 134 22.82 -12.56 -12.85
#